data_AF-F0FX96-F1
#
_entry.id   AF-F0FX96-F1
#
_cell.length_a   1.000
_cell.length_b   1.000
_cell.length_c   1.000
_cell.angle_alpha   90.00
_cell.angle_beta   90.00
_cell.angle_gamma   90.00
#
_symmetry.space_group_name_H-M   'P 1'
#
loop_
_entity.id
_entity.type
_entity.pdbx_description
1 polymer ?
#
loop_
_entity_poly.entity_id
_entity_poly.type
_entity_poly.pdbx_seq_one_letter_code
_entity_poly.pdbx_strand_id
1 'polypeptide(L)'
;MNFSHGTHDDHRRRLDIIRSIEEDSGRPISVLLDLQGPKLRIGTFANGPIMLEKGAAFRLDLDAQTPGDNARVSLPHPEIFSALKPQTNLLLDDGRIRLRVERCGAGFAETTVVVGGALSERKGVNVPDVVLPVSAMTEKDRRDLAFGMTLGIDWLALSFVQRVDDIVEVRRIVGDSVGIVAKLEKPAAISSLDAIVEEADAVMVARGDLGVEMPAEHVPAIQKRIVRACRKAGKPVIVATQMLESMVTAPVPTRAEASDVATAIYDGADAVMLSAESASGGYPVEAVRMMDLIISQTERDPYYREVIAASHAAPRANTSDAIGYAMRHVTGLLNAVATVAYTASGYSALCMSRERPSAPIVGMTPQNGTARRLALVWGVHPVLCKEVVDVLEVSDLACQTVHAEGFGEQGETVVISAGMPFGTSGSTNLLRIAQIP
;
A
#
# COMPACT_ATOMS: atom_id res chain seq x y z
N MET A 1 -1.10 10.44 4.60
CA MET A 1 -0.95 11.13 5.90
C MET A 1 -0.61 10.10 6.95
N ASN A 2 0.57 10.18 7.56
CA ASN A 2 1.03 9.22 8.56
C ASN A 2 0.61 9.65 9.97
N PHE A 3 -0.30 8.91 10.61
CA PHE A 3 -0.84 9.21 11.94
C PHE A 3 0.04 8.67 13.09
N SER A 4 1.19 8.09 12.78
CA SER A 4 2.25 7.83 13.77
C SER A 4 2.83 9.12 14.38
N HIS A 5 2.64 10.26 13.70
CA HIS A 5 3.19 11.57 14.07
C HIS A 5 2.19 12.69 13.76
N GLY A 6 2.30 13.79 14.49
CA GLY A 6 1.41 14.95 14.32
C GLY A 6 0.10 14.82 15.09
N THR A 7 -0.61 15.94 15.17
CA THR A 7 -1.92 16.05 15.79
C THR A 7 -3.03 15.98 14.74
N HIS A 8 -4.26 15.74 15.18
CA HIS A 8 -5.45 15.78 14.31
C HIS A 8 -5.56 17.13 13.57
N ASP A 9 -5.28 18.24 14.25
CA ASP A 9 -5.29 19.58 13.64
C ASP A 9 -4.20 19.75 12.57
N ASP A 10 -3.02 19.16 12.76
CA ASP A 10 -1.98 19.15 11.72
C ASP A 10 -2.42 18.40 10.47
N HIS A 11 -3.13 17.28 10.64
CA HIS A 11 -3.66 16.51 9.52
C HIS A 11 -4.80 17.23 8.81
N ARG A 12 -5.70 17.90 9.54
CA ARG A 12 -6.76 18.73 8.94
C ARG A 12 -6.18 19.83 8.06
N ARG A 13 -5.21 20.60 8.59
CA ARG A 13 -4.56 21.67 7.82
C ARG A 13 -3.90 21.16 6.53
N ARG A 14 -3.26 20.00 6.57
CA ARG A 14 -2.68 19.37 5.37
C ARG A 14 -3.75 18.97 4.37
N LEU A 15 -4.87 18.40 4.84
CA LEU A 15 -5.98 18.05 3.97
C LEU A 15 -6.59 19.27 3.30
N ASP A 16 -6.79 20.36 4.04
CA ASP A 16 -7.37 21.60 3.49
C ASP A 16 -6.50 22.13 2.33
N ILE A 17 -5.17 22.07 2.49
CA ILE A 17 -4.22 22.40 1.41
C ILE A 17 -4.38 21.46 0.21
N ILE A 18 -4.46 20.14 0.45
CA ILE A 18 -4.65 19.14 -0.61
C ILE A 18 -5.95 19.39 -1.38
N ARG A 19 -7.05 19.70 -0.68
CA ARG A 19 -8.35 19.96 -1.30
C ARG A 19 -8.36 21.27 -2.10
N SER A 20 -7.70 22.31 -1.61
CA SER A 20 -7.49 23.54 -2.39
C SER A 20 -6.72 23.26 -3.69
N ILE A 21 -5.66 22.45 -3.65
CA ILE A 21 -4.87 22.10 -4.84
C ILE A 21 -5.66 21.20 -5.79
N GLU A 22 -6.47 20.27 -5.26
CA GLU A 22 -7.38 19.44 -6.06
C GLU A 22 -8.39 20.31 -6.83
N GLU A 23 -8.96 21.33 -6.18
CA GLU A 23 -9.84 22.30 -6.84
C GLU A 23 -9.12 23.13 -7.90
N ASP A 24 -7.94 23.67 -7.58
CA ASP A 24 -7.14 24.49 -8.51
C ASP A 24 -6.67 23.71 -9.75
N SER A 25 -6.33 22.43 -9.57
CA SER A 25 -5.84 21.57 -10.64
C SER A 25 -6.95 20.89 -11.44
N GLY A 26 -8.17 20.84 -10.91
CA GLY A 26 -9.30 20.12 -11.50
C GLY A 26 -9.10 18.60 -11.57
N ARG A 27 -8.10 18.05 -10.85
CA ARG A 27 -7.75 16.62 -10.89
C ARG A 27 -7.95 15.98 -9.53
N PRO A 28 -8.63 14.82 -9.45
CA PRO A 28 -8.83 14.12 -8.18
C PRO A 28 -7.51 13.79 -7.48
N ILE A 29 -7.40 14.12 -6.20
CA ILE A 29 -6.23 13.78 -5.37
C ILE A 29 -6.66 12.84 -4.25
N SER A 30 -6.10 11.63 -4.29
CA SER A 30 -6.30 10.59 -3.27
C SER A 30 -5.62 10.94 -1.95
N VAL A 31 -6.33 10.71 -0.84
CA VAL A 31 -5.80 10.84 0.51
C VAL A 31 -5.85 9.50 1.21
N LEU A 32 -4.66 8.96 1.49
CA LEU A 32 -4.45 7.75 2.28
C LEU A 32 -4.10 8.12 3.73
N LEU A 33 -4.87 7.63 4.70
CA LEU A 33 -4.56 7.70 6.12
C LEU A 33 -3.78 6.43 6.52
N ASP A 34 -2.57 6.59 7.04
CA ASP A 34 -1.75 5.47 7.52
C ASP A 34 -1.80 5.40 9.04
N LEU A 35 -2.44 4.34 9.57
CA LEU A 35 -2.59 4.12 11.01
C LEU A 35 -1.26 3.69 11.63
N GLN A 36 -1.09 4.01 12.90
CA GLN A 36 0.14 3.70 13.60
C GLN A 36 0.28 2.20 13.86
N GLY A 37 -0.80 1.57 14.31
CA GLY A 37 -0.78 0.19 14.81
C GLY A 37 -0.04 0.02 16.15
N PRO A 38 0.09 -1.23 16.63
CA PRO A 38 0.73 -1.55 17.90
C PRO A 38 2.24 -1.25 17.88
N LYS A 39 2.69 -0.32 18.72
CA LYS A 39 4.12 -0.02 18.94
C LYS A 39 4.62 -0.76 20.18
N LEU A 40 5.23 -1.92 19.98
CA LEU A 40 5.85 -2.71 21.04
C LEU A 40 7.25 -2.17 21.33
N ARG A 41 7.53 -1.79 22.58
CA ARG A 41 8.79 -1.14 22.96
C ARG A 41 9.30 -1.59 24.31
N ILE A 42 10.63 -1.62 24.47
CA ILE A 42 11.25 -1.79 25.79
C ILE A 42 11.12 -0.53 26.65
N GLY A 43 11.40 -0.66 27.95
CA GLY A 43 11.44 0.43 28.91
C GLY A 43 12.68 1.31 28.80
N THR A 44 13.03 1.93 29.93
CA THR A 44 14.17 2.83 30.09
C THR A 44 15.33 2.14 30.80
N PHE A 45 16.51 2.74 30.77
CA PHE A 45 17.71 2.21 31.43
C PHE A 45 18.19 3.19 32.51
N ALA A 46 18.72 2.67 33.63
CA ALA A 46 19.11 3.53 34.75
C ALA A 46 20.21 4.55 34.38
N ASN A 47 21.16 4.13 33.56
CA ASN A 47 22.38 4.88 33.23
C ASN A 47 22.48 5.22 31.73
N GLY A 48 21.33 5.30 31.04
CA GLY A 48 21.29 5.49 29.60
C GLY A 48 21.60 4.20 28.80
N PRO A 49 21.99 4.32 27.52
CA PRO A 49 22.16 3.16 26.65
C PRO A 49 23.15 2.12 27.19
N ILE A 50 22.84 0.84 27.01
CA ILE A 50 23.66 -0.29 27.43
C ILE A 50 24.31 -0.98 26.23
N MET A 51 25.31 -1.83 26.49
CA MET A 51 25.93 -2.68 25.46
C MET A 51 25.63 -4.14 25.77
N LEU A 52 24.89 -4.81 24.89
CA LEU A 52 24.62 -6.24 25.01
C LEU A 52 25.69 -7.04 24.29
N GLU A 53 26.36 -7.93 25.01
CA GLU A 53 27.39 -8.82 24.46
C GLU A 53 26.79 -10.12 23.94
N LYS A 54 27.30 -10.61 22.80
CA LYS A 54 26.87 -11.89 22.24
C LYS A 54 27.14 -13.03 23.24
N GLY A 55 26.13 -13.86 23.48
CA GLY A 55 26.17 -14.98 24.41
C GLY A 55 25.79 -14.62 25.85
N ALA A 56 25.63 -13.32 26.17
CA ALA A 56 25.18 -12.90 27.49
C ALA A 56 23.71 -13.28 27.72
N ALA A 57 23.38 -13.58 28.97
CA ALA A 57 21.99 -13.70 29.42
C ALA A 57 21.38 -12.31 29.56
N PHE A 58 20.14 -12.16 29.10
CA PHE A 58 19.39 -10.91 29.21
C PHE A 58 17.91 -11.18 29.45
N ARG A 59 17.34 -10.52 30.46
CA ARG A 59 15.96 -10.73 30.89
C ARG A 59 15.04 -9.62 30.40
N LEU A 60 13.88 -10.01 29.91
CA LEU A 60 12.75 -9.12 29.64
C LEU A 60 11.66 -9.42 30.67
N ASP A 61 11.07 -8.40 31.29
CA ASP A 61 10.02 -8.58 32.30
C ASP A 61 8.99 -7.43 32.33
N LEU A 62 7.92 -7.60 33.08
CA LEU A 62 6.85 -6.59 33.23
C LEU A 62 7.15 -5.49 34.25
N ASP A 63 8.32 -5.49 34.91
CA ASP A 63 8.64 -4.51 35.94
C ASP A 63 9.07 -3.18 35.33
N ALA A 64 8.08 -2.34 35.02
CA ALA A 64 8.29 -1.00 34.48
C ALA A 64 8.77 0.02 35.53
N GLN A 65 8.72 -0.30 36.82
CA GLN A 65 9.15 0.62 37.89
C GLN A 65 10.66 0.58 38.08
N THR A 66 11.26 -0.59 37.88
CA THR A 66 12.71 -0.73 37.91
C THR A 66 13.28 -0.38 36.54
N PRO A 67 14.19 0.61 36.41
CA PRO A 67 14.91 0.84 35.16
C PRO A 67 15.78 -0.38 34.79
N GLY A 68 16.01 -0.57 33.48
CA GLY A 68 16.87 -1.64 32.98
C GLY A 68 18.36 -1.39 33.22
N ASP A 69 19.14 -2.47 33.04
CA ASP A 69 20.60 -2.52 33.10
C ASP A 69 21.14 -3.59 32.12
N ASN A 70 22.42 -3.97 32.22
CA ASN A 70 23.01 -4.99 31.34
C ASN A 70 22.44 -6.40 31.51
N ALA A 71 21.66 -6.67 32.57
CA ALA A 71 21.07 -7.98 32.84
C ALA A 71 19.58 -8.02 32.52
N ARG A 72 18.88 -6.88 32.55
CA ARG A 72 17.43 -6.84 32.27
C ARG A 72 16.93 -5.54 31.66
N VAL A 73 15.75 -5.60 31.04
CA VAL A 73 14.93 -4.42 30.76
C VAL A 73 13.45 -4.74 30.84
N SER A 74 12.64 -3.74 31.18
CA SER A 74 11.19 -3.88 31.13
C SER A 74 10.72 -4.01 29.67
N LEU A 75 9.78 -4.91 29.44
CA LEU A 75 8.98 -5.03 28.24
C LEU A 75 7.51 -4.99 28.67
N PRO A 76 6.86 -3.82 28.72
CA PRO A 76 5.51 -3.63 29.27
C PRO A 76 4.40 -4.13 28.34
N HIS A 77 4.57 -5.33 27.79
CA HIS A 77 3.73 -5.95 26.78
C HIS A 77 3.40 -7.39 27.19
N PRO A 78 2.45 -7.60 28.12
CA PRO A 78 2.04 -8.93 28.58
C PRO A 78 1.62 -9.85 27.43
N GLU A 79 1.07 -9.29 26.35
CA GLU A 79 0.72 -9.98 25.12
C GLU A 79 1.91 -10.73 24.49
N ILE A 80 3.13 -10.19 24.58
CA ILE A 80 4.33 -10.84 24.03
C ILE A 80 4.61 -12.09 24.86
N PHE A 81 4.69 -11.95 26.19
CA PHE A 81 4.96 -13.07 27.09
C PHE A 81 3.92 -14.19 26.98
N SER A 82 2.66 -13.86 26.71
CA SER A 82 1.60 -14.83 26.48
C SER A 82 1.78 -15.66 25.20
N ALA A 83 2.47 -15.12 24.19
CA ALA A 83 2.69 -15.75 22.90
C ALA A 83 4.05 -16.46 22.78
N LEU A 84 5.02 -16.10 23.65
CA LEU A 84 6.38 -16.62 23.60
C LEU A 84 6.45 -18.13 23.88
N LYS A 85 7.38 -18.78 23.18
CA LYS A 85 7.81 -20.15 23.44
C LYS A 85 9.33 -20.19 23.56
N PRO A 86 9.91 -21.20 24.25
CA PRO A 86 11.35 -21.44 24.14
C PRO A 86 11.78 -21.52 22.66
N GLN A 87 12.97 -21.00 22.37
CA GLN A 87 13.55 -20.82 21.03
C GLN A 87 12.95 -19.72 20.15
N THR A 88 11.91 -19.00 20.59
CA THR A 88 11.42 -17.82 19.86
C THR A 88 12.50 -16.74 19.75
N ASN A 89 12.64 -16.14 18.58
CA ASN A 89 13.50 -14.98 18.37
C ASN A 89 12.77 -13.69 18.76
N LEU A 90 13.50 -12.82 19.44
CA LEU A 90 13.09 -11.46 19.74
C LEU A 90 14.09 -10.50 19.11
N LEU A 91 13.58 -9.53 18.38
CA LEU A 91 14.36 -8.57 17.64
C LEU A 91 14.18 -7.20 18.29
N LEU A 92 15.27 -6.55 18.66
CA LEU A 92 15.27 -5.23 19.28
C LEU A 92 15.97 -4.21 18.39
N ASP A 93 15.55 -2.95 18.47
CA ASP A 93 16.11 -1.83 17.69
C ASP A 93 16.12 -2.13 16.19
N ASP A 94 14.92 -2.36 15.63
CA ASP A 94 14.71 -2.63 14.20
C ASP A 94 15.56 -3.82 13.70
N GLY A 95 15.68 -4.86 14.52
CA GLY A 95 16.38 -6.10 14.20
C GLY A 95 17.90 -6.07 14.37
N ARG A 96 18.48 -4.95 14.80
CA ARG A 96 19.93 -4.82 15.04
C ARG A 96 20.44 -5.72 16.16
N ILE A 97 19.61 -5.93 17.17
CA ILE A 97 19.89 -6.84 18.28
C ILE A 97 18.93 -8.02 18.20
N ARG A 98 19.47 -9.22 18.39
CA ARG A 98 18.68 -10.47 18.37
C ARG A 98 18.87 -11.21 19.67
N LEU A 99 17.76 -11.50 20.33
CA LEU A 99 17.68 -12.35 21.50
C LEU A 99 16.99 -13.66 21.13
N ARG A 100 17.38 -14.75 21.78
CA ARG A 100 16.69 -16.03 21.68
C ARG A 100 16.16 -16.43 23.04
N VAL A 101 14.86 -16.68 23.11
CA VAL A 101 14.19 -17.07 24.35
C VAL A 101 14.67 -18.46 24.77
N GLU A 102 15.15 -18.58 26.00
CA GLU A 102 15.51 -19.86 26.61
C GLU A 102 14.35 -20.38 27.46
N ARG A 103 13.78 -19.50 28.28
CA ARG A 103 12.67 -19.79 29.18
C ARG A 103 11.76 -18.58 29.28
N CYS A 104 10.45 -18.78 29.26
CA CYS A 104 9.47 -17.72 29.41
C CYS A 104 8.35 -18.11 30.37
N GLY A 105 7.67 -17.12 30.91
CA GLY A 105 6.48 -17.25 31.74
C GLY A 105 5.56 -16.04 31.58
N ALA A 106 4.49 -15.95 32.36
CA ALA A 106 3.44 -14.94 32.17
C ALA A 106 3.90 -13.46 32.25
N GLY A 107 5.07 -13.18 32.82
CA GLY A 107 5.59 -11.82 32.95
C GLY A 107 7.10 -11.69 32.80
N PHE A 108 7.75 -12.70 32.20
CA PHE A 108 9.18 -12.64 31.93
C PHE A 108 9.61 -13.54 30.77
N ALA A 109 10.74 -13.21 30.17
CA ALA A 109 11.52 -14.07 29.28
C ALA A 109 12.99 -13.97 29.65
N GLU A 110 13.60 -15.11 29.95
CA GLU A 110 15.05 -15.28 30.02
C GLU A 110 15.55 -15.58 28.61
N THR A 111 16.50 -14.78 28.14
CA THR A 111 16.99 -14.86 26.77
C THR A 111 18.51 -14.90 26.73
N THR A 112 19.05 -15.40 25.63
CA THR A 112 20.47 -15.28 25.29
C THR A 112 20.64 -14.36 24.09
N VAL A 113 21.59 -13.43 24.20
CA VAL A 113 21.93 -12.49 23.12
C VAL A 113 22.61 -13.24 21.98
N VAL A 114 21.94 -13.33 20.83
CA VAL A 114 22.47 -13.96 19.60
C VAL A 114 23.28 -12.96 18.78
N VAL A 115 22.77 -11.73 18.67
CA VAL A 115 23.43 -10.58 18.05
C VAL A 115 23.39 -9.45 19.06
N GLY A 116 24.56 -9.05 19.53
CA GLY A 116 24.74 -7.96 20.49
C GLY A 116 24.84 -6.59 19.83
N GLY A 117 24.90 -5.55 20.65
CA GLY A 117 24.97 -4.17 20.19
C GLY A 117 24.54 -3.17 21.25
N ALA A 118 24.63 -1.89 20.90
CA ALA A 118 24.15 -0.80 21.75
C ALA A 118 22.62 -0.78 21.75
N LEU A 119 22.02 -0.83 22.94
CA LEU A 119 20.57 -0.76 23.14
C LEU A 119 20.25 0.48 23.96
N SER A 120 19.49 1.41 23.37
CA SER A 120 18.98 2.58 24.06
C SER A 120 17.51 2.43 24.44
N GLU A 121 16.93 3.44 25.07
CA GLU A 121 15.60 3.37 25.65
C GLU A 121 14.48 3.33 24.61
N ARG A 122 13.34 2.73 24.98
CA ARG A 122 12.08 2.79 24.18
C ARG A 122 12.24 2.29 22.75
N LYS A 123 13.18 1.39 22.52
CA LYS A 123 13.41 0.74 21.23
C LYS A 123 12.34 -0.29 20.92
N GLY A 124 12.04 -0.42 19.63
CA GLY A 124 11.04 -1.34 19.11
C GLY A 124 11.38 -2.79 19.42
N VAL A 125 10.33 -3.60 19.61
CA VAL A 125 10.44 -5.06 19.77
C VAL A 125 9.61 -5.74 18.70
N ASN A 126 10.25 -6.63 17.96
CA ASN A 126 9.64 -7.44 16.91
C ASN A 126 9.71 -8.92 17.32
N VAL A 127 8.65 -9.67 16.99
CA VAL A 127 8.46 -11.06 17.42
C VAL A 127 8.06 -11.90 16.19
N PRO A 128 9.01 -12.18 15.28
CA PRO A 128 8.68 -12.68 13.93
C PRO A 128 8.06 -14.08 13.93
N ASP A 129 8.43 -14.92 14.90
CA ASP A 129 8.08 -16.34 14.90
C ASP A 129 6.67 -16.63 15.43
N VAL A 130 5.97 -15.64 15.99
CA VAL A 130 4.68 -15.84 16.64
C VAL A 130 3.67 -14.77 16.24
N VAL A 131 2.41 -15.20 16.12
CA VAL A 131 1.28 -14.28 15.94
C VAL A 131 0.89 -13.75 17.31
N LEU A 132 0.92 -12.44 17.49
CA LEU A 132 0.55 -11.82 18.76
C LEU A 132 -0.98 -11.80 18.89
N PRO A 133 -1.53 -12.05 20.10
CA PRO A 133 -2.96 -11.99 20.38
C PRO A 133 -3.43 -10.55 20.60
N VAL A 134 -3.02 -9.63 19.73
CA VAL A 134 -3.43 -8.22 19.75
C VAL A 134 -4.17 -7.87 18.47
N SER A 135 -5.16 -7.00 18.58
CA SER A 135 -5.77 -6.37 17.40
C SER A 135 -4.72 -5.51 16.69
N ALA A 136 -4.78 -5.48 15.36
CA ALA A 136 -4.00 -4.56 14.56
C ALA A 136 -4.34 -3.07 14.86
N MET A 137 -5.51 -2.80 15.43
CA MET A 137 -5.94 -1.47 15.85
C MET A 137 -5.75 -1.24 17.35
N THR A 138 -4.95 -0.23 17.69
CA THR A 138 -4.87 0.28 19.06
C THR A 138 -6.04 1.22 19.38
N GLU A 139 -6.23 1.55 20.66
CA GLU A 139 -7.21 2.57 21.08
C GLU A 139 -6.90 3.94 20.46
N LYS A 140 -5.62 4.27 20.25
CA LYS A 140 -5.23 5.47 19.51
C LYS A 140 -5.69 5.37 18.06
N ASP A 141 -5.46 4.24 17.39
CA ASP A 141 -5.86 4.05 16.00
C ASP A 141 -7.37 4.15 15.80
N ARG A 142 -8.17 3.72 16.79
CA ARG A 142 -9.64 3.90 16.75
C ARG A 142 -10.05 5.37 16.77
N ARG A 143 -9.42 6.18 17.62
CA ARG A 143 -9.66 7.63 17.67
C ARG A 143 -9.18 8.32 16.39
N ASP A 144 -8.03 7.90 15.87
CA ASP A 144 -7.47 8.43 14.62
C ASP A 144 -8.34 8.08 13.42
N LEU A 145 -8.84 6.84 13.35
CA LEU A 145 -9.77 6.40 12.32
C LEU A 145 -11.08 7.19 12.40
N ALA A 146 -11.67 7.33 13.59
CA ALA A 146 -12.88 8.12 13.77
C ALA A 146 -12.71 9.56 13.28
N PHE A 147 -11.57 10.19 13.59
CA PHE A 147 -11.23 11.51 13.05
C PHE A 147 -11.05 11.48 11.52
N GLY A 148 -10.33 10.51 10.97
CA GLY A 148 -10.15 10.32 9.53
C GLY A 148 -11.45 10.18 8.77
N MET A 149 -12.45 9.51 9.34
CA MET A 149 -13.79 9.41 8.75
C MET A 149 -14.47 10.78 8.63
N THR A 150 -14.27 11.69 9.60
CA THR A 150 -14.79 13.07 9.51
C THR A 150 -14.12 13.92 8.43
N LEU A 151 -12.94 13.49 7.96
CA LEU A 151 -12.18 14.20 6.95
C LEU A 151 -12.56 13.78 5.52
N GLY A 152 -13.26 12.66 5.33
CA GLY A 152 -13.53 12.10 4.01
C GLY A 152 -12.24 11.62 3.32
N ILE A 153 -11.45 10.81 4.04
CA ILE A 153 -10.30 10.09 3.48
C ILE A 153 -10.75 9.06 2.44
N ASP A 154 -9.87 8.76 1.49
CA ASP A 154 -10.20 7.86 0.38
C ASP A 154 -9.70 6.44 0.65
N TRP A 155 -8.55 6.33 1.32
CA TRP A 155 -7.90 5.09 1.70
C TRP A 155 -7.45 5.09 3.16
N LEU A 156 -7.45 3.90 3.76
CA LEU A 156 -6.93 3.63 5.09
C LEU A 156 -5.88 2.52 5.00
N ALA A 157 -4.64 2.81 5.37
CA ALA A 157 -3.60 1.80 5.51
C ALA A 157 -3.55 1.25 6.94
N LEU A 158 -3.76 -0.06 7.06
CA LEU A 158 -3.76 -0.80 8.31
C LEU A 158 -2.37 -1.40 8.53
N SER A 159 -1.66 -0.92 9.55
CA SER A 159 -0.32 -1.40 9.94
C SER A 159 -0.39 -2.75 10.66
N PHE A 160 0.70 -3.51 10.55
CA PHE A 160 0.95 -4.78 11.22
C PHE A 160 -0.14 -5.83 11.07
N VAL A 161 -0.77 -5.91 9.88
CA VAL A 161 -1.75 -6.96 9.57
C VAL A 161 -1.09 -8.32 9.78
N GLN A 162 -1.75 -9.19 10.54
CA GLN A 162 -1.30 -10.57 10.79
C GLN A 162 -2.30 -11.59 10.25
N ARG A 163 -3.59 -11.23 10.18
CA ARG A 163 -4.71 -12.14 9.89
C ARG A 163 -5.77 -11.43 9.05
N VAL A 164 -6.62 -12.22 8.40
CA VAL A 164 -7.79 -11.70 7.67
C VAL A 164 -8.75 -10.96 8.61
N ASP A 165 -8.92 -11.48 9.85
CA ASP A 165 -9.80 -10.88 10.86
C ASP A 165 -9.44 -9.42 11.19
N ASP A 166 -8.16 -9.03 11.06
CA ASP A 166 -7.71 -7.65 11.28
C ASP A 166 -8.37 -6.70 10.27
N ILE A 167 -8.52 -7.14 9.01
CA ILE A 167 -9.13 -6.36 7.93
C ILE A 167 -10.65 -6.34 8.11
N VAL A 168 -11.25 -7.49 8.45
CA VAL A 168 -12.69 -7.60 8.73
C VAL A 168 -13.10 -6.69 9.88
N GLU A 169 -12.27 -6.58 10.92
CA GLU A 169 -12.49 -5.68 12.05
C GLU A 169 -12.61 -4.22 11.59
N VAL A 170 -11.66 -3.76 10.77
CA VAL A 170 -11.67 -2.41 10.22
C VAL A 170 -12.84 -2.19 9.25
N ARG A 171 -13.13 -3.18 8.40
CA ARG A 171 -14.25 -3.15 7.44
C ARG A 171 -15.57 -2.87 8.12
N ARG A 172 -15.82 -3.47 9.28
CA ARG A 172 -17.04 -3.23 10.08
C ARG A 172 -17.18 -1.79 10.55
N ILE A 173 -16.07 -1.05 10.67
CA ILE A 173 -16.06 0.35 11.12
C ILE A 173 -16.25 1.29 9.92
N VAL A 174 -15.53 1.06 8.82
CA VAL A 174 -15.49 2.01 7.68
C VAL A 174 -16.50 1.72 6.57
N GLY A 175 -17.03 0.50 6.51
CA GLY A 175 -17.89 0.03 5.42
C GLY A 175 -17.20 0.08 4.06
N ASP A 176 -17.95 0.50 3.03
CA ASP A 176 -17.48 0.59 1.63
C ASP A 176 -17.03 2.01 1.23
N SER A 177 -17.11 2.96 2.17
CA SER A 177 -16.83 4.37 1.93
C SER A 177 -15.35 4.70 1.79
N VAL A 178 -14.48 3.86 2.38
CA VAL A 178 -13.02 4.02 2.39
C VAL A 178 -12.37 2.70 1.98
N GLY A 179 -11.38 2.75 1.09
CA GLY A 179 -10.63 1.56 0.70
C GLY A 179 -9.62 1.16 1.78
N ILE A 180 -9.53 -0.13 2.11
CA ILE A 180 -8.55 -0.65 3.07
C ILE A 180 -7.30 -1.15 2.34
N VAL A 181 -6.15 -0.58 2.70
CA VAL A 181 -4.81 -1.01 2.28
C VAL A 181 -4.20 -1.85 3.40
N ALA A 182 -4.03 -3.15 3.16
CA ALA A 182 -3.33 -4.02 4.12
C ALA A 182 -1.81 -3.85 4.00
N LYS A 183 -1.13 -3.42 5.07
CA LYS A 183 0.33 -3.31 5.10
C LYS A 183 0.94 -4.67 5.49
N LEU A 184 1.68 -5.27 4.57
CA LEU A 184 2.31 -6.57 4.77
C LEU A 184 3.70 -6.41 5.38
N GLU A 185 3.71 -6.40 6.71
CA GLU A 185 4.90 -6.16 7.53
C GLU A 185 5.31 -7.40 8.32
N LYS A 186 4.39 -8.38 8.47
CA LYS A 186 4.56 -9.55 9.33
C LYS A 186 4.71 -10.85 8.51
N PRO A 187 5.58 -11.79 8.93
CA PRO A 187 5.71 -13.09 8.28
C PRO A 187 4.38 -13.88 8.24
N ALA A 188 3.57 -13.74 9.29
CA ALA A 188 2.23 -14.34 9.38
C ALA A 188 1.31 -13.89 8.23
N ALA A 189 1.38 -12.62 7.85
CA ALA A 189 0.60 -12.07 6.74
C ALA A 189 1.00 -12.72 5.40
N ILE A 190 2.30 -13.01 5.23
CA ILE A 190 2.82 -13.66 4.02
C ILE A 190 2.35 -15.13 3.93
N SER A 191 2.18 -15.79 5.06
CA SER A 191 1.61 -17.15 5.13
C SER A 191 0.12 -17.17 4.75
N SER A 192 -0.61 -16.10 5.06
CA SER A 192 -2.04 -15.94 4.74
C SER A 192 -2.31 -14.98 3.57
N LEU A 193 -1.33 -14.80 2.69
CA LEU A 193 -1.31 -13.76 1.66
C LEU A 193 -2.57 -13.73 0.80
N ASP A 194 -2.97 -14.87 0.23
CA ASP A 194 -4.08 -14.92 -0.72
C ASP A 194 -5.41 -14.49 -0.06
N ALA A 195 -5.66 -14.94 1.18
CA ALA A 195 -6.87 -14.59 1.92
C ALA A 195 -6.88 -13.11 2.35
N ILE A 196 -5.71 -12.56 2.71
CA ILE A 196 -5.57 -11.12 3.01
C ILE A 196 -5.82 -10.27 1.76
N VAL A 197 -5.25 -10.67 0.61
CA VAL A 197 -5.45 -9.96 -0.67
C VAL A 197 -6.91 -9.98 -1.11
N GLU A 198 -7.61 -11.10 -0.88
CA GLU A 198 -9.03 -11.24 -1.23
C GLU A 198 -9.91 -10.26 -0.43
N GLU A 199 -9.65 -10.13 0.87
CA GLU A 199 -10.42 -9.29 1.80
C GLU A 199 -10.04 -7.79 1.74
N ALA A 200 -8.78 -7.47 1.44
CA ALA A 200 -8.32 -6.09 1.32
C ALA A 200 -8.79 -5.42 0.00
N ASP A 201 -8.89 -4.10 -0.03
CA ASP A 201 -9.15 -3.36 -1.28
C ASP A 201 -7.87 -3.11 -2.07
N ALA A 202 -6.77 -2.93 -1.36
CA ALA A 202 -5.42 -2.80 -1.90
C ALA A 202 -4.39 -3.34 -0.88
N VAL A 203 -3.14 -3.47 -1.30
CA VAL A 203 -2.06 -3.98 -0.46
C VAL A 203 -0.85 -3.07 -0.52
N MET A 204 -0.11 -2.96 0.59
CA MET A 204 1.17 -2.26 0.64
C MET A 204 2.28 -3.22 1.04
N VAL A 205 3.32 -3.30 0.21
CA VAL A 205 4.58 -3.99 0.52
C VAL A 205 5.46 -3.02 1.31
N ALA A 206 5.44 -3.13 2.64
CA ALA A 206 6.24 -2.28 3.53
C ALA A 206 7.61 -2.93 3.78
N ARG A 207 8.56 -2.67 2.87
CA ARG A 207 9.84 -3.41 2.79
C ARG A 207 10.75 -3.18 3.99
N GLY A 208 10.76 -1.98 4.54
CA GLY A 208 11.51 -1.63 5.75
C GLY A 208 11.08 -2.50 6.93
N ASP A 209 9.79 -2.47 7.27
CA ASP A 209 9.23 -3.25 8.38
C ASP A 209 9.32 -4.76 8.12
N LEU A 210 9.02 -5.21 6.90
CA LEU A 210 9.13 -6.62 6.52
C LEU A 210 10.57 -7.13 6.59
N GLY A 211 11.55 -6.29 6.23
CA GLY A 211 12.98 -6.59 6.30
C GLY A 211 13.56 -6.59 7.72
N VAL A 212 12.83 -6.03 8.69
CA VAL A 212 13.14 -6.23 10.12
C VAL A 212 12.70 -7.63 10.57
N GLU A 213 11.50 -8.05 10.16
CA GLU A 213 10.89 -9.32 10.62
C GLU A 213 11.37 -10.55 9.83
N MET A 214 11.97 -10.36 8.65
CA MET A 214 12.41 -11.43 7.76
C MET A 214 13.84 -11.20 7.25
N PRO A 215 14.60 -12.27 6.89
CA PRO A 215 15.89 -12.11 6.26
C PRO A 215 15.81 -11.22 5.01
N ALA A 216 16.71 -10.24 4.92
CA ALA A 216 16.70 -9.23 3.86
C ALA A 216 16.78 -9.85 2.46
N GLU A 217 17.50 -10.95 2.30
CA GLU A 217 17.64 -11.70 1.05
C GLU A 217 16.32 -12.34 0.58
N HIS A 218 15.33 -12.53 1.47
CA HIS A 218 14.02 -13.06 1.11
C HIS A 218 13.04 -11.97 0.64
N VAL A 219 13.23 -10.72 1.07
CA VAL A 219 12.29 -9.62 0.82
C VAL A 219 12.00 -9.40 -0.67
N PRO A 220 13.00 -9.39 -1.59
CA PRO A 220 12.72 -9.21 -3.02
C PRO A 220 11.81 -10.31 -3.61
N ALA A 221 11.99 -11.56 -3.21
CA ALA A 221 11.15 -12.66 -3.67
C ALA A 221 9.72 -12.56 -3.12
N ILE A 222 9.59 -12.12 -1.87
CA ILE A 222 8.29 -11.90 -1.22
C ILE A 222 7.53 -10.74 -1.86
N GLN A 223 8.20 -9.62 -2.16
CA GLN A 223 7.62 -8.51 -2.93
C GLN A 223 7.00 -9.02 -4.24
N LYS A 224 7.77 -9.76 -5.05
CA LYS A 224 7.27 -10.34 -6.31
C LYS A 224 6.04 -11.22 -6.08
N ARG A 225 6.05 -12.03 -5.02
CA ARG A 225 4.91 -12.89 -4.66
C ARG A 225 3.68 -12.07 -4.30
N ILE A 226 3.83 -11.01 -3.49
CA ILE A 226 2.73 -10.12 -3.10
C ILE A 226 2.14 -9.42 -4.34
N VAL A 227 3.00 -8.80 -5.15
CA VAL A 227 2.55 -8.06 -6.35
C VAL A 227 1.79 -8.99 -7.31
N ARG A 228 2.29 -10.20 -7.53
CA ARG A 228 1.59 -11.20 -8.37
C ARG A 228 0.24 -11.63 -7.79
N ALA A 229 0.14 -11.83 -6.47
CA ALA A 229 -1.13 -12.16 -5.82
C ALA A 229 -2.16 -11.03 -6.00
N CYS A 230 -1.73 -9.78 -5.79
CA CYS A 230 -2.59 -8.60 -5.98
C CYS A 230 -3.06 -8.46 -7.43
N ARG A 231 -2.14 -8.57 -8.40
CA ARG A 231 -2.47 -8.55 -9.84
C ARG A 231 -3.45 -9.64 -10.23
N LYS A 232 -3.24 -10.88 -9.74
CA LYS A 232 -4.16 -12.00 -9.97
C LYS A 232 -5.56 -11.72 -9.42
N ALA A 233 -5.65 -11.09 -8.25
CA ALA A 233 -6.92 -10.71 -7.64
C ALA A 233 -7.55 -9.45 -8.26
N GLY A 234 -6.79 -8.65 -9.01
CA GLY A 234 -7.22 -7.34 -9.51
C GLY A 234 -7.27 -6.26 -8.43
N LYS A 235 -6.40 -6.38 -7.43
CA LYS A 235 -6.30 -5.43 -6.30
C LYS A 235 -5.05 -4.56 -6.50
N PRO A 236 -5.13 -3.22 -6.32
CA PRO A 236 -3.97 -2.36 -6.41
C PRO A 236 -2.90 -2.72 -5.38
N VAL A 237 -1.63 -2.60 -5.76
CA VAL A 237 -0.51 -2.81 -4.84
C VAL A 237 0.46 -1.64 -4.85
N ILE A 238 0.82 -1.19 -3.65
CA ILE A 238 1.80 -0.15 -3.37
C ILE A 238 3.11 -0.80 -2.96
N VAL A 239 4.23 -0.47 -3.60
CA VAL A 239 5.57 -0.80 -3.08
C VAL A 239 6.10 0.40 -2.31
N ALA A 240 6.41 0.18 -1.04
CA ALA A 240 6.67 1.24 -0.07
C ALA A 240 8.00 1.08 0.66
N THR A 241 8.50 2.21 1.19
CA THR A 241 9.73 2.39 1.98
C THR A 241 11.02 2.08 1.21
N GLN A 242 12.13 2.74 1.55
CA GLN A 242 13.45 2.53 0.92
C GLN A 242 13.44 2.68 -0.61
N MET A 243 12.61 3.56 -1.16
CA MET A 243 12.52 3.76 -2.60
C MET A 243 13.62 4.70 -3.09
N LEU A 244 13.67 5.94 -2.58
CA LEU A 244 14.68 6.94 -2.93
C LEU A 244 15.27 7.55 -1.64
N GLU A 245 15.50 6.74 -0.60
CA GLU A 245 15.88 7.17 0.76
C GLU A 245 17.04 8.17 0.79
N SER A 246 18.06 7.99 -0.05
CA SER A 246 19.20 8.91 -0.14
C SER A 246 18.78 10.34 -0.49
N MET A 247 17.65 10.51 -1.20
CA MET A 247 17.11 11.82 -1.58
C MET A 247 16.52 12.61 -0.42
N VAL A 248 16.43 12.05 0.78
CA VAL A 248 16.19 12.82 2.01
C VAL A 248 17.27 13.87 2.21
N THR A 249 18.52 13.55 1.85
CA THR A 249 19.71 14.41 2.08
C THR A 249 20.47 14.78 0.81
N ALA A 250 20.17 14.14 -0.32
CA ALA A 250 20.83 14.39 -1.61
C ALA A 250 19.81 14.77 -2.71
N PRO A 251 20.20 15.59 -3.70
CA PRO A 251 19.31 15.99 -4.79
C PRO A 251 19.10 14.91 -5.85
N VAL A 252 19.85 13.80 -5.80
CA VAL A 252 19.79 12.69 -6.77
C VAL A 252 19.90 11.36 -6.04
N PRO A 253 19.23 10.30 -6.52
CA PRO A 253 19.29 9.00 -5.88
C PRO A 253 20.57 8.25 -6.28
N THR A 254 20.83 7.16 -5.58
CA THR A 254 21.82 6.18 -6.01
C THR A 254 21.31 5.39 -7.22
N ARG A 255 22.23 4.79 -7.98
CA ARG A 255 21.87 3.86 -9.06
C ARG A 255 21.13 2.61 -8.56
N ALA A 256 21.43 2.18 -7.33
CA ALA A 256 20.75 1.04 -6.72
C ALA A 256 19.28 1.35 -6.44
N GLU A 257 18.97 2.52 -5.87
CA GLU A 257 17.60 2.98 -5.64
C GLU A 257 16.82 3.15 -6.95
N ALA A 258 17.42 3.77 -7.97
CA ALA A 258 16.76 3.88 -9.28
C ALA A 258 16.44 2.51 -9.90
N SER A 259 17.36 1.54 -9.77
CA SER A 259 17.15 0.16 -10.22
C SER A 259 16.07 -0.56 -9.40
N ASP A 260 15.97 -0.28 -8.11
CA ASP A 260 14.99 -0.90 -7.21
C ASP A 260 13.58 -0.39 -7.50
N VAL A 261 13.42 0.93 -7.69
CA VAL A 261 12.16 1.53 -8.17
C VAL A 261 11.75 0.91 -9.51
N ALA A 262 12.66 0.87 -10.50
CA ALA A 262 12.36 0.27 -11.80
C ALA A 262 11.94 -1.21 -11.67
N THR A 263 12.58 -1.97 -10.77
CA THR A 263 12.21 -3.37 -10.52
C THR A 263 10.80 -3.51 -9.97
N ALA A 264 10.36 -2.63 -9.07
CA ALA A 264 8.99 -2.61 -8.57
C ALA A 264 7.97 -2.37 -9.71
N ILE A 265 8.31 -1.51 -10.68
CA ILE A 265 7.48 -1.26 -11.86
C ILE A 265 7.46 -2.49 -12.78
N TYR A 266 8.61 -3.11 -13.07
CA TYR A 266 8.68 -4.37 -13.84
C TYR A 266 7.90 -5.52 -13.19
N ASP A 267 7.84 -5.55 -11.86
CA ASP A 267 7.01 -6.51 -11.13
C ASP A 267 5.51 -6.28 -11.33
N GLY A 268 5.14 -5.09 -11.80
CA GLY A 268 3.77 -4.69 -12.10
C GLY A 268 3.06 -4.03 -10.93
N ALA A 269 3.80 -3.35 -10.05
CA ALA A 269 3.21 -2.51 -9.00
C ALA A 269 2.24 -1.47 -9.58
N ASP A 270 1.20 -1.12 -8.83
CA ASP A 270 0.26 -0.08 -9.26
C ASP A 270 0.73 1.30 -8.82
N ALA A 271 1.38 1.38 -7.67
CA ALA A 271 1.95 2.61 -7.15
C ALA A 271 3.26 2.35 -6.38
N VAL A 272 4.04 3.40 -6.25
CA VAL A 272 5.28 3.46 -5.49
C VAL A 272 5.21 4.62 -4.50
N MET A 273 5.75 4.45 -3.30
CA MET A 273 5.55 5.39 -2.20
C MET A 273 6.86 6.02 -1.73
N LEU A 274 6.90 7.35 -1.74
CA LEU A 274 7.89 8.14 -1.01
C LEU A 274 7.45 8.35 0.44
N SER A 275 8.38 8.24 1.37
CA SER A 275 8.18 8.35 2.81
C SER A 275 8.81 9.64 3.35
N ALA A 276 10.03 9.56 3.89
CA ALA A 276 10.73 10.71 4.44
C ALA A 276 11.17 11.70 3.35
N GLU A 277 11.39 11.22 2.12
CA GLU A 277 11.86 11.98 0.97
C GLU A 277 10.96 13.19 0.68
N SER A 278 9.65 12.99 0.68
CA SER A 278 8.65 14.04 0.40
C SER A 278 8.11 14.71 1.67
N ALA A 279 8.15 14.02 2.81
CA ALA A 279 7.56 14.52 4.06
C ALA A 279 8.47 15.49 4.81
N SER A 280 9.78 15.21 4.85
CA SER A 280 10.75 15.94 5.68
C SER A 280 12.15 16.06 5.04
N GLY A 281 12.34 15.54 3.83
CA GLY A 281 13.59 15.60 3.11
C GLY A 281 13.93 17.00 2.61
N GLY A 282 15.21 17.22 2.28
CA GLY A 282 15.68 18.48 1.72
C GLY A 282 15.29 18.71 0.26
N TYR A 283 14.84 17.66 -0.44
CA TYR A 283 14.57 17.68 -1.89
C TYR A 283 13.21 17.01 -2.25
N PRO A 284 12.09 17.45 -1.66
CA PRO A 284 10.81 16.74 -1.79
C PRO A 284 10.23 16.80 -3.21
N VAL A 285 10.40 17.93 -3.91
CA VAL A 285 9.90 18.11 -5.28
C VAL A 285 10.75 17.29 -6.26
N GLU A 286 12.07 17.30 -6.08
CA GLU A 286 13.01 16.54 -6.88
C GLU A 286 12.81 15.03 -6.70
N ALA A 287 12.51 14.57 -5.48
CA ALA A 287 12.21 13.16 -5.22
C ALA A 287 10.97 12.70 -5.98
N VAL A 288 9.89 13.49 -5.98
CA VAL A 288 8.68 13.18 -6.76
C VAL A 288 8.96 13.21 -8.26
N ARG A 289 9.69 14.23 -8.75
CA ARG A 289 10.07 14.32 -10.17
C ARG A 289 10.96 13.16 -10.61
N MET A 290 11.90 12.74 -9.77
CA MET A 290 12.78 11.60 -10.06
C MET A 290 11.99 10.30 -10.10
N MET A 291 11.04 10.11 -9.18
CA MET A 291 10.13 8.97 -9.18
C MET A 291 9.36 8.89 -10.51
N ASP A 292 8.75 10.00 -10.94
CA ASP A 292 8.05 10.10 -12.22
C ASP A 292 8.94 9.79 -13.42
N LEU A 293 10.18 10.31 -13.45
CA LEU A 293 11.15 10.01 -14.50
C LEU A 293 11.50 8.52 -14.58
N ILE A 294 11.74 7.86 -13.44
CA ILE A 294 12.07 6.43 -13.41
C ILE A 294 10.87 5.61 -13.89
N ILE A 295 9.66 5.91 -13.43
CA ILE A 295 8.43 5.23 -13.85
C ILE A 295 8.25 5.39 -15.37
N SER A 296 8.24 6.63 -15.84
CA SER A 296 8.05 6.97 -17.26
C SER A 296 9.10 6.33 -18.16
N GLN A 297 10.36 6.26 -17.72
CA GLN A 297 11.42 5.61 -18.48
C GLN A 297 11.27 4.09 -18.51
N THR A 298 10.87 3.50 -17.38
CA THR A 298 10.69 2.05 -17.25
C THR A 298 9.50 1.57 -18.07
N GLU A 299 8.36 2.27 -18.03
CA GLU A 299 7.15 1.86 -18.76
C GLU A 299 7.26 2.04 -20.28
N ARG A 300 8.18 2.90 -20.75
CA ARG A 300 8.53 3.05 -22.18
C ARG A 300 9.48 1.97 -22.69
N ASP A 301 10.15 1.23 -21.80
CA ASP A 301 11.05 0.15 -22.20
C ASP A 301 10.23 -0.97 -22.89
N PRO A 302 10.59 -1.41 -24.11
CA PRO A 302 9.93 -2.54 -24.75
C PRO A 302 9.86 -3.80 -23.88
N TYR A 303 10.89 -4.06 -23.06
CA TYR A 303 10.92 -5.20 -22.16
C TYR A 303 9.86 -5.12 -21.06
N TYR A 304 9.41 -3.92 -20.67
CA TYR A 304 8.34 -3.78 -19.68
C TYR A 304 7.06 -4.46 -20.18
N ARG A 305 6.69 -4.24 -21.45
CA ARG A 305 5.51 -4.86 -22.04
C ARG A 305 5.63 -6.37 -22.11
N GLU A 306 6.80 -6.90 -22.43
CA GLU A 306 7.04 -8.36 -22.47
C GLU A 306 6.89 -9.00 -21.08
N VAL A 307 7.50 -8.39 -20.04
CA VAL A 307 7.43 -8.88 -18.66
C VAL A 307 6.00 -8.82 -18.13
N ILE A 308 5.31 -7.69 -18.35
CA ILE A 308 3.91 -7.54 -17.93
C ILE A 308 3.01 -8.52 -18.68
N ALA A 309 3.20 -8.70 -19.98
CA ALA A 309 2.44 -9.66 -20.78
C ALA A 309 2.61 -11.09 -20.24
N ALA A 310 3.84 -11.49 -19.92
CA ALA A 310 4.16 -12.80 -19.34
C ALA A 310 3.62 -12.98 -17.92
N SER A 311 3.34 -11.88 -17.19
CA SER A 311 2.81 -11.92 -15.82
C SER A 311 1.29 -12.12 -15.74
N HIS A 312 0.56 -12.05 -16.86
CA HIS A 312 -0.90 -12.15 -16.82
C HIS A 312 -1.36 -13.54 -16.35
N ALA A 313 -2.26 -13.54 -15.38
CA ALA A 313 -3.00 -14.73 -15.02
C ALA A 313 -4.05 -15.05 -16.09
N ALA A 314 -4.42 -16.32 -16.20
CA ALA A 314 -5.56 -16.72 -17.02
C ALA A 314 -6.84 -16.01 -16.51
N PRO A 315 -7.69 -15.47 -17.41
CA PRO A 315 -8.92 -14.81 -17.01
C PRO A 315 -9.84 -15.80 -16.30
N ARG A 316 -10.56 -15.33 -15.28
CA ARG A 316 -11.58 -16.14 -14.60
C ARG A 316 -12.82 -16.24 -15.50
N ALA A 317 -13.59 -17.32 -15.34
CA ALA A 317 -14.82 -17.55 -16.09
C ALA A 317 -15.98 -16.68 -15.57
N ASN A 318 -15.86 -15.35 -15.68
CA ASN A 318 -16.91 -14.38 -15.37
C ASN A 318 -16.95 -13.26 -16.42
N THR A 319 -18.07 -12.53 -16.48
CA THR A 319 -18.30 -11.50 -17.51
C THR A 319 -17.28 -10.37 -17.47
N SER A 320 -16.96 -9.85 -16.29
CA SER A 320 -16.03 -8.72 -16.13
C SER A 320 -14.62 -9.07 -16.61
N ASP A 321 -14.13 -10.26 -16.27
CA ASP A 321 -12.84 -10.78 -16.71
C ASP A 321 -12.84 -11.02 -18.23
N ALA A 322 -13.95 -11.50 -18.81
CA ALA A 322 -14.07 -11.67 -20.26
C ALA A 322 -14.04 -10.33 -21.02
N ILE A 323 -14.72 -9.31 -20.50
CA ILE A 323 -14.71 -7.96 -21.07
C ILE A 323 -13.32 -7.33 -20.95
N GLY A 324 -12.66 -7.44 -19.79
CA GLY A 324 -11.29 -6.95 -19.61
C GLY A 324 -10.31 -7.63 -20.58
N TYR A 325 -10.39 -8.95 -20.68
CA TYR A 325 -9.57 -9.72 -21.62
C TYR A 325 -9.79 -9.24 -23.06
N ALA A 326 -11.05 -9.11 -23.49
CA ALA A 326 -11.38 -8.61 -24.83
C ALA A 326 -10.87 -7.18 -25.04
N MET A 327 -11.06 -6.29 -24.07
CA MET A 327 -10.60 -4.89 -24.13
C MET A 327 -9.10 -4.81 -24.40
N ARG A 328 -8.29 -5.59 -23.68
CA ARG A 328 -6.82 -5.58 -23.85
C ARG A 328 -6.42 -5.87 -25.30
N HIS A 329 -7.03 -6.90 -25.89
CA HIS A 329 -6.74 -7.32 -27.26
C HIS A 329 -7.28 -6.35 -28.30
N VAL A 330 -8.50 -5.85 -28.11
CA VAL A 330 -9.13 -4.86 -29.02
C VAL A 330 -8.35 -3.55 -29.03
N THR A 331 -7.90 -3.08 -27.87
CA THR A 331 -7.10 -1.85 -27.73
C THR A 331 -5.82 -1.93 -28.56
N GLY A 332 -5.08 -3.04 -28.45
CA GLY A 332 -3.87 -3.25 -29.25
C GLY A 332 -4.15 -3.47 -30.74
N LEU A 333 -5.19 -4.23 -31.08
CA LEU A 333 -5.53 -4.55 -32.47
C LEU A 333 -5.95 -3.31 -33.28
N LEU A 334 -6.68 -2.40 -32.65
CA LEU A 334 -7.21 -1.20 -33.30
C LEU A 334 -6.31 0.03 -33.09
N ASN A 335 -5.18 -0.12 -32.40
CA ASN A 335 -4.33 0.99 -31.97
C ASN A 335 -5.16 2.10 -31.31
N ALA A 336 -6.06 1.71 -30.40
CA ALA A 336 -6.91 2.67 -29.72
C ALA A 336 -6.05 3.65 -28.92
N VAL A 337 -6.39 4.93 -28.99
CA VAL A 337 -5.60 6.00 -28.32
C VAL A 337 -5.93 6.11 -26.83
N ALA A 338 -7.12 5.66 -26.45
CA ALA A 338 -7.55 5.54 -25.05
C ALA A 338 -8.49 4.36 -24.83
N THR A 339 -8.41 3.78 -23.64
CA THR A 339 -9.46 2.94 -23.08
C THR A 339 -10.29 3.79 -22.13
N VAL A 340 -11.61 3.69 -22.16
CA VAL A 340 -12.50 4.40 -21.25
C VAL A 340 -13.21 3.40 -20.37
N ALA A 341 -13.19 3.62 -19.06
CA ALA A 341 -13.94 2.82 -18.09
C ALA A 341 -14.93 3.72 -17.35
N TYR A 342 -16.22 3.66 -17.75
CA TYR A 342 -17.28 4.33 -17.03
C TYR A 342 -17.71 3.48 -15.82
N THR A 343 -17.67 4.06 -14.63
CA THR A 343 -17.84 3.29 -13.39
C THR A 343 -18.44 4.10 -12.24
N ALA A 344 -19.37 3.49 -11.49
CA ALA A 344 -19.93 4.09 -10.27
C ALA A 344 -19.02 3.82 -9.06
N SER A 345 -18.64 2.56 -8.83
CA SER A 345 -17.83 2.14 -7.68
C SER A 345 -16.33 2.06 -7.92
N GLY A 346 -15.88 2.15 -9.18
CA GLY A 346 -14.47 1.93 -9.58
C GLY A 346 -14.19 0.54 -10.14
N TYR A 347 -15.12 -0.41 -9.98
CA TYR A 347 -14.91 -1.82 -10.34
C TYR A 347 -14.51 -2.03 -11.80
N SER A 348 -15.15 -1.36 -12.76
CA SER A 348 -14.80 -1.49 -14.18
C SER A 348 -13.40 -0.95 -14.47
N ALA A 349 -13.01 0.17 -13.85
CA ALA A 349 -11.67 0.72 -14.01
C ALA A 349 -10.59 -0.20 -13.41
N LEU A 350 -10.85 -0.82 -12.26
CA LEU A 350 -9.98 -1.85 -11.67
C LEU A 350 -9.83 -3.06 -12.60
N CYS A 351 -10.93 -3.55 -13.18
CA CYS A 351 -10.88 -4.62 -14.17
C CYS A 351 -10.01 -4.26 -15.38
N MET A 352 -10.15 -3.04 -15.92
CA MET A 352 -9.35 -2.59 -17.05
C MET A 352 -7.88 -2.42 -16.67
N SER A 353 -7.59 -1.84 -15.51
CA SER A 353 -6.22 -1.62 -15.02
C SER A 353 -5.46 -2.94 -14.84
N ARG A 354 -6.13 -3.97 -14.31
CA ARG A 354 -5.55 -5.31 -14.15
C ARG A 354 -5.01 -5.87 -15.47
N GLU A 355 -5.67 -5.57 -16.58
CA GLU A 355 -5.31 -6.08 -17.90
C GLU A 355 -4.15 -5.31 -18.56
N ARG A 356 -3.65 -4.24 -17.93
CA ARG A 356 -2.49 -3.44 -18.37
C ARG A 356 -2.55 -3.11 -19.89
N PRO A 357 -3.63 -2.48 -20.38
CA PRO A 357 -3.81 -2.17 -21.79
C PRO A 357 -2.66 -1.32 -22.36
N SER A 358 -2.51 -1.35 -23.69
CA SER A 358 -1.50 -0.54 -24.40
C SER A 358 -1.77 0.97 -24.31
N ALA A 359 -3.04 1.34 -24.23
CA ALA A 359 -3.51 2.72 -24.14
C ALA A 359 -3.76 3.15 -22.68
N PRO A 360 -3.70 4.47 -22.38
CA PRO A 360 -4.12 5.00 -21.09
C PRO A 360 -5.60 4.69 -20.81
N ILE A 361 -5.95 4.58 -19.51
CA ILE A 361 -7.32 4.32 -19.08
C ILE A 361 -7.92 5.63 -18.56
N VAL A 362 -8.94 6.15 -19.23
CA VAL A 362 -9.75 7.27 -18.73
C VAL A 362 -10.86 6.68 -17.85
N GLY A 363 -10.71 6.83 -16.53
CA GLY A 363 -11.65 6.31 -15.53
C GLY A 363 -12.75 7.33 -15.24
N MET A 364 -13.89 7.22 -15.92
CA MET A 364 -15.00 8.17 -15.79
C MET A 364 -15.96 7.75 -14.69
N THR A 365 -16.28 8.66 -13.78
CA THR A 365 -17.23 8.37 -12.69
C THR A 365 -18.04 9.60 -12.30
N PRO A 366 -19.30 9.45 -11.87
CA PRO A 366 -20.08 10.56 -11.30
C PRO A 366 -19.79 10.80 -9.80
N GLN A 367 -19.02 9.92 -9.16
CA GLN A 367 -18.78 9.97 -7.72
C GLN A 367 -17.37 10.48 -7.41
N ASN A 368 -17.28 11.62 -6.73
CA ASN A 368 -15.99 12.22 -6.37
C ASN A 368 -15.12 11.27 -5.51
N GLY A 369 -15.71 10.57 -4.54
CA GLY A 369 -14.98 9.57 -3.73
C GLY A 369 -14.43 8.41 -4.56
N THR A 370 -15.14 7.97 -5.60
CA THR A 370 -14.62 6.96 -6.54
C THR A 370 -13.49 7.52 -7.38
N ALA A 371 -13.62 8.75 -7.89
CA ALA A 371 -12.59 9.40 -8.70
C ALA A 371 -11.26 9.52 -7.93
N ARG A 372 -11.34 9.98 -6.67
CA ARG A 372 -10.18 10.05 -5.77
C ARG A 372 -9.58 8.68 -5.46
N ARG A 373 -10.39 7.66 -5.19
CA ARG A 373 -9.88 6.30 -4.98
C ARG A 373 -9.14 5.75 -6.19
N LEU A 374 -9.66 6.00 -7.40
CA LEU A 374 -9.07 5.55 -8.65
C LEU A 374 -7.71 6.19 -8.96
N ALA A 375 -7.35 7.32 -8.35
CA ALA A 375 -6.03 7.93 -8.53
C ALA A 375 -4.86 7.05 -8.00
N LEU A 376 -5.14 6.02 -7.20
CA LEU A 376 -4.16 5.02 -6.77
C LEU A 376 -3.95 3.89 -7.80
N VAL A 377 -4.89 3.71 -8.73
CA VAL A 377 -4.97 2.54 -9.61
C VAL A 377 -4.09 2.74 -10.83
N TRP A 378 -3.29 1.73 -11.19
CA TRP A 378 -2.34 1.82 -12.30
C TRP A 378 -3.02 2.25 -13.61
N GLY A 379 -2.38 3.18 -14.30
CA GLY A 379 -2.77 3.61 -15.65
C GLY A 379 -4.13 4.31 -15.76
N VAL A 380 -4.83 4.51 -14.63
CA VAL A 380 -6.13 5.19 -14.59
C VAL A 380 -5.92 6.68 -14.40
N HIS A 381 -6.41 7.47 -15.36
CA HIS A 381 -6.63 8.90 -15.22
C HIS A 381 -8.10 9.14 -14.85
N PRO A 382 -8.40 9.41 -13.56
CA PRO A 382 -9.78 9.56 -13.11
C PRO A 382 -10.36 10.91 -13.52
N VAL A 383 -11.58 10.88 -14.08
CA VAL A 383 -12.32 12.08 -14.49
C VAL A 383 -13.71 12.05 -13.88
N LEU A 384 -14.06 13.13 -13.17
CA LEU A 384 -15.41 13.34 -12.66
C LEU A 384 -16.32 13.75 -13.83
N CYS A 385 -17.43 13.04 -14.00
CA CYS A 385 -18.35 13.26 -15.11
C CYS A 385 -19.81 13.24 -14.62
N LYS A 386 -20.76 13.52 -15.52
CA LYS A 386 -22.19 13.38 -15.22
C LYS A 386 -22.62 11.91 -15.24
N GLU A 387 -23.71 11.61 -14.55
CA GLU A 387 -24.37 10.31 -14.71
C GLU A 387 -24.90 10.15 -16.14
N VAL A 388 -24.77 8.94 -16.68
CA VAL A 388 -25.29 8.54 -17.99
C VAL A 388 -26.42 7.53 -17.84
N VAL A 389 -27.39 7.58 -18.74
CA VAL A 389 -28.58 6.70 -18.68
C VAL A 389 -28.59 5.61 -19.75
N ASP A 390 -27.83 5.77 -20.84
CA ASP A 390 -27.79 4.81 -21.94
C ASP A 390 -26.41 4.69 -22.62
N VAL A 391 -26.33 3.73 -23.54
CA VAL A 391 -25.09 3.36 -24.24
C VAL A 391 -24.64 4.43 -25.23
N LEU A 392 -25.56 5.22 -25.80
CA LEU A 392 -25.18 6.30 -26.71
C LEU A 392 -24.58 7.45 -25.92
N GLU A 393 -25.22 7.85 -24.81
CA GLU A 393 -24.74 8.93 -23.95
C GLU A 393 -23.35 8.63 -23.38
N VAL A 394 -23.10 7.40 -22.90
CA VAL A 394 -21.75 7.04 -22.41
C VAL A 394 -20.71 7.07 -23.54
N SER A 395 -21.11 6.79 -24.78
CA SER A 395 -20.19 6.82 -25.93
C SER A 395 -19.80 8.24 -26.29
N ASP A 396 -20.79 9.12 -26.39
CA ASP A 396 -20.57 10.52 -26.73
C ASP A 396 -19.76 11.21 -25.63
N LEU A 397 -20.11 10.97 -24.36
CA LEU A 397 -19.40 11.53 -23.22
C LEU A 397 -17.96 11.00 -23.14
N ALA A 398 -17.75 9.71 -23.44
CA ALA A 398 -16.41 9.11 -23.47
C ALA A 398 -15.51 9.76 -24.53
N CYS A 399 -15.99 9.90 -25.76
CA CYS A 399 -15.25 10.55 -26.83
C CYS A 399 -14.94 12.02 -26.50
N GLN A 400 -15.93 12.77 -25.99
CA GLN A 400 -15.75 14.16 -25.56
C GLN A 400 -14.71 14.27 -24.44
N THR A 401 -14.76 13.38 -23.45
CA THR A 401 -13.82 13.38 -22.33
C THR A 401 -12.40 13.05 -22.79
N VAL A 402 -12.22 12.02 -23.61
CA VAL A 402 -10.91 11.65 -24.16
C VAL A 402 -10.29 12.81 -24.93
N HIS A 403 -11.09 13.52 -25.73
CA HIS A 403 -10.63 14.68 -26.47
C HIS A 403 -10.30 15.87 -25.57
N ALA A 404 -11.19 16.22 -24.63
CA ALA A 404 -11.00 17.34 -23.70
C ALA A 404 -9.78 17.17 -22.79
N GLU A 405 -9.47 15.94 -22.39
CA GLU A 405 -8.31 15.59 -21.56
C GLU A 405 -7.01 15.42 -22.39
N GLY A 406 -7.08 15.57 -23.72
CA GLY A 406 -5.90 15.53 -24.61
C GLY A 406 -5.33 14.14 -24.86
N PHE A 407 -6.13 13.07 -24.68
CA PHE A 407 -5.73 11.69 -24.96
C PHE A 407 -6.01 11.25 -26.40
N GLY A 408 -6.80 12.01 -27.16
CA GLY A 408 -7.10 11.68 -28.55
C GLY A 408 -7.74 12.81 -29.35
N GLU A 409 -7.65 12.69 -30.67
CA GLU A 409 -8.10 13.66 -31.67
C GLU A 409 -9.23 13.09 -32.53
N GLN A 410 -9.90 13.97 -33.29
CA GLN A 410 -10.98 13.60 -34.21
C GLN A 410 -10.57 12.46 -35.17
N GLY A 411 -11.42 11.44 -35.29
CA GLY A 411 -11.20 10.25 -36.11
C GLY A 411 -10.44 9.11 -35.44
N GLU A 412 -9.84 9.34 -34.26
CA GLU A 412 -9.12 8.30 -33.53
C GLU A 412 -10.06 7.34 -32.80
N THR A 413 -9.59 6.12 -32.57
CA THR A 413 -10.40 5.03 -32.00
C THR A 413 -10.26 4.97 -30.50
N VAL A 414 -11.40 4.84 -29.79
CA VAL A 414 -11.46 4.60 -28.35
C VAL A 414 -12.20 3.31 -28.06
N VAL A 415 -11.81 2.63 -26.97
CA VAL A 415 -12.45 1.39 -26.50
C VAL A 415 -13.10 1.65 -25.15
N ILE A 416 -14.41 1.53 -25.09
CA ILE A 416 -15.24 1.91 -23.95
C ILE A 416 -15.74 0.65 -23.25
N SER A 417 -15.60 0.61 -21.92
CA SER A 417 -16.15 -0.42 -21.06
C SER A 417 -17.01 0.18 -19.95
N ALA A 418 -18.13 -0.50 -19.64
CA ALA A 418 -19.04 -0.11 -18.57
C ALA A 418 -19.81 -1.32 -18.01
N GLY A 419 -20.47 -1.10 -16.87
CA GLY A 419 -21.46 -2.01 -16.29
C GLY A 419 -22.88 -1.53 -16.57
N MET A 420 -23.72 -2.41 -17.14
CA MET A 420 -25.15 -2.19 -17.31
C MET A 420 -25.98 -3.10 -16.39
N PRO A 421 -27.13 -2.63 -15.87
CA PRO A 421 -27.69 -1.28 -16.06
C PRO A 421 -26.86 -0.19 -15.37
N PHE A 422 -26.81 1.01 -15.97
CA PHE A 422 -26.03 2.12 -15.43
C PHE A 422 -26.49 2.49 -14.02
N GLY A 423 -25.56 2.95 -13.18
CA GLY A 423 -25.81 3.25 -11.76
C GLY A 423 -25.79 2.01 -10.84
N THR A 424 -25.77 0.79 -11.38
CA THR A 424 -25.64 -0.44 -10.58
C THR A 424 -24.17 -0.84 -10.47
N SER A 425 -23.72 -1.07 -9.23
CA SER A 425 -22.33 -1.49 -8.97
C SER A 425 -22.14 -3.00 -9.12
N GLY A 426 -20.92 -3.42 -9.46
CA GLY A 426 -20.50 -4.82 -9.36
C GLY A 426 -20.52 -5.64 -10.65
N SER A 427 -20.91 -5.08 -11.79
CA SER A 427 -20.81 -5.74 -13.09
C SER A 427 -20.03 -4.90 -14.10
N THR A 428 -19.33 -5.56 -15.01
CA THR A 428 -18.76 -4.96 -16.23
C THR A 428 -19.12 -5.90 -17.38
N ASN A 429 -20.02 -5.47 -18.27
CA ASN A 429 -20.63 -6.33 -19.30
C ASN A 429 -20.79 -5.65 -20.66
N LEU A 430 -20.32 -4.41 -20.81
CA LEU A 430 -20.28 -3.69 -22.07
C LEU A 430 -18.83 -3.51 -22.54
N LEU A 431 -18.61 -3.78 -23.82
CA LEU A 431 -17.45 -3.34 -24.58
C LEU A 431 -17.94 -2.68 -25.87
N ARG A 432 -17.51 -1.44 -26.13
CA ARG A 432 -17.88 -0.70 -27.33
C ARG A 432 -16.65 -0.04 -27.94
N ILE A 433 -16.55 -0.11 -29.26
CA ILE A 433 -15.56 0.63 -30.04
C ILE A 433 -16.26 1.86 -30.59
N ALA A 434 -15.64 3.03 -30.44
CA ALA A 434 -16.14 4.29 -30.97
C ALA A 434 -14.99 5.07 -31.63
N GLN A 435 -15.35 6.04 -32.45
CA GLN A 435 -14.43 7.03 -32.99
C GLN A 435 -14.76 8.40 -32.41
N ILE A 436 -13.74 9.20 -32.16
CA ILE A 436 -13.90 10.58 -31.71
C ILE A 436 -14.51 11.38 -32.89
N PRO A 437 -15.70 11.98 -32.70
CA PRO A 437 -16.49 12.56 -33.79
C PRO A 437 -15.88 13.82 -34.40
#